data_AF-A0A532DD71-F1
#
_entry.id   AF-A0A532DD71-F1
#
_cell.length_a   1.000
_cell.length_b   1.000
_cell.length_c   1.000
_cell.angle_alpha   90.00
_cell.angle_beta   90.00
_cell.angle_gamma   90.00
#
_symmetry.space_group_name_H-M   'P 1'
#
loop_
_entity.id
_entity.type
_entity.pdbx_description
1 polymer ?
#
loop_
_entity_poly.entity_id
_entity_poly.type
_entity_poly.pdbx_seq_one_letter_code
_entity_poly.pdbx_strand_id
1 'polypeptide(L)'
;MGLHTKALSSAVDDVPVAPAWSRNGIWWIVAALCAGLLGVIYYDALALMVGIWVDDENYGHGFFVPFISLFLIWMKRDKLRALEPRGSWWGLSLVLVGLALYVMGELGTLAPLLQLSFWLVLVGLCWATLGGQIVRALSFPLLYLLTMIPLPQFLLQGLSGQLQLLSSALGVGCLQVVGITAFREGNVIDLGPIQLQVVEACSGLRYLFPLMSLALLCAYLFQGPMWKRAVVFLSSMPIAIVLNGFRIGVIGVLVEYFGAGAADGFLHLFEGWVIFLISLAILALVMWGLARIGSGNKRQSFSDLLRLPSDSETVVQPGAVRSSSLTEASPAPFFCSVGLLVCLAVASPYLISRDEIVPERQALLNFPMQVQQWQGSTFPLEKEYIETLRFDDYLLADYHVADGAPVNFYVAYYGSQRKGQSAHSPRTCIPGGGWEITSLRTMEVPANDAATTVLQVNRLVIQKAGAKQIVYYWFKQRDRVLANEYLVKFFLFWDALAKQRTDGALIRLTASVQPGHEENEADRVLADFTKSVNPLMSQYVPD
;
A
#
# COMPACT_ATOMS: atom_id res chain seq x y z
N MET A 1 5.36 -45.39 -72.50
CA MET A 1 5.96 -45.69 -71.18
C MET A 1 7.21 -44.84 -71.07
N GLY A 2 7.27 -43.71 -70.39
CA GLY A 2 6.64 -43.31 -69.13
C GLY A 2 7.78 -42.81 -68.23
N LEU A 3 8.32 -41.64 -68.58
CA LEU A 3 9.38 -40.92 -67.86
C LEU A 3 8.88 -40.54 -66.46
N HIS A 4 9.54 -41.03 -65.41
CA HIS A 4 9.33 -40.52 -64.05
C HIS A 4 10.52 -39.67 -63.62
N THR A 5 10.44 -38.39 -63.98
CA THR A 5 11.16 -37.30 -63.31
C THR A 5 10.60 -37.15 -61.89
N LYS A 6 11.42 -37.48 -60.87
CA LYS A 6 11.15 -37.11 -59.48
C LYS A 6 11.17 -35.58 -59.37
N ALA A 7 10.00 -35.00 -59.13
CA ALA A 7 9.86 -33.61 -58.75
C ALA A 7 10.54 -33.39 -57.39
N LEU A 8 11.61 -32.60 -57.39
CA LEU A 8 12.12 -31.90 -56.22
C LEU A 8 11.04 -30.88 -55.82
N SER A 9 10.17 -31.28 -54.90
CA SER A 9 9.31 -30.37 -54.14
C SER A 9 10.22 -29.49 -53.30
N SER A 10 10.45 -28.27 -53.76
CA SER A 10 11.02 -27.18 -52.96
C SER A 10 10.15 -26.99 -51.72
N ALA A 11 10.66 -27.43 -50.57
CA ALA A 11 10.20 -26.93 -49.28
C ALA A 11 10.52 -25.42 -49.30
N VAL A 12 9.51 -24.62 -49.63
CA VAL A 12 9.55 -23.18 -49.39
C VAL A 12 9.71 -23.03 -47.89
N ASP A 13 10.80 -22.40 -47.48
CA ASP A 13 11.01 -21.94 -46.12
C ASP A 13 9.80 -21.11 -45.69
N ASP A 14 8.90 -21.69 -44.91
CA ASP A 14 7.88 -20.97 -44.15
C ASP A 14 8.61 -20.16 -43.06
N VAL A 15 9.23 -19.06 -43.47
CA VAL A 15 9.70 -18.02 -42.56
C VAL A 15 8.47 -17.55 -41.80
N PRO A 16 8.43 -17.61 -40.46
CA PRO A 16 7.30 -17.11 -39.69
C PRO A 16 7.15 -15.62 -39.97
N VAL A 17 6.17 -15.27 -40.81
CA VAL A 17 5.86 -13.90 -41.18
C VAL A 17 5.40 -13.21 -39.89
N ALA A 18 6.16 -12.20 -39.45
CA ALA A 18 5.77 -11.40 -38.31
C ALA A 18 4.32 -10.91 -38.51
N PRO A 19 3.45 -11.01 -37.48
CA PRO A 19 2.04 -10.73 -37.63
C PRO A 19 1.83 -9.30 -38.16
N ALA A 20 0.84 -9.12 -39.05
CA ALA A 20 0.65 -7.91 -39.87
C ALA A 20 0.64 -6.57 -39.08
N TRP A 21 0.33 -6.60 -37.78
CA TRP A 21 0.38 -5.42 -36.91
C TRP A 21 1.79 -4.90 -36.63
N SER A 22 2.84 -5.73 -36.65
CA SER A 22 4.23 -5.29 -36.39
C SER A 22 4.89 -4.61 -37.58
N ARG A 23 4.28 -4.68 -38.77
CA ARG A 23 4.76 -4.02 -40.01
C ARG A 23 4.17 -2.63 -40.22
N ASN A 24 3.10 -2.27 -39.50
CA ASN A 24 2.42 -0.98 -39.66
C ASN A 24 2.87 -0.01 -38.58
N GLY A 25 3.67 1.00 -38.94
CA GLY A 25 4.17 2.04 -38.02
C GLY A 25 3.08 2.76 -37.21
N ILE A 26 1.83 2.74 -37.70
CA ILE A 26 0.65 3.29 -37.02
C ILE A 26 0.44 2.67 -35.63
N TRP A 27 0.64 1.36 -35.46
CA TRP A 27 0.42 0.72 -34.16
C TRP A 27 1.48 1.12 -33.12
N TRP A 28 2.70 1.43 -33.55
CA TRP A 28 3.74 1.99 -32.67
C TRP A 28 3.41 3.41 -32.24
N ILE A 29 2.88 4.23 -33.15
CA ILE A 29 2.41 5.59 -32.83
C ILE A 29 1.26 5.53 -31.83
N VAL A 30 0.29 4.64 -32.07
CA VAL A 30 -0.86 4.41 -31.19
C VAL A 30 -0.41 3.92 -29.80
N ALA A 31 0.52 2.97 -29.75
CA ALA A 31 1.08 2.50 -28.47
C ALA A 31 1.82 3.60 -27.71
N ALA A 32 2.62 4.41 -28.42
CA ALA A 32 3.32 5.56 -27.84
C ALA A 32 2.33 6.62 -27.32
N LEU A 33 1.24 6.89 -28.06
CA LEU A 33 0.18 7.79 -27.62
C LEU A 33 -0.52 7.27 -26.36
N CYS A 34 -0.88 5.99 -26.32
CA CYS A 34 -1.47 5.37 -25.12
C CYS A 34 -0.52 5.45 -23.93
N ALA A 35 0.77 5.15 -24.11
CA ALA A 35 1.77 5.27 -23.06
C ALA A 35 1.91 6.72 -22.57
N GLY A 36 1.91 7.70 -23.48
CA GLY A 36 1.90 9.11 -23.15
C GLY A 36 0.66 9.54 -22.36
N LEU A 37 -0.53 9.12 -22.79
CA LEU A 37 -1.79 9.39 -22.09
C LEU A 37 -1.80 8.81 -20.69
N LEU A 38 -1.38 7.55 -20.53
CA LEU A 38 -1.25 6.92 -19.21
C LEU A 38 -0.24 7.65 -18.33
N GLY A 39 0.91 8.04 -18.90
CA GLY A 39 1.93 8.80 -18.21
C GLY A 39 1.43 10.15 -17.71
N VAL A 40 0.61 10.86 -18.49
CA VAL A 40 0.01 12.14 -18.09
C VAL A 40 -1.08 11.94 -17.03
N ILE A 41 -2.03 11.02 -17.26
CA ILE A 41 -3.16 10.80 -16.35
C ILE A 41 -2.69 10.31 -14.97
N TYR A 42 -1.69 9.42 -14.95
CA TYR A 42 -1.20 8.76 -13.72
C TYR A 42 0.14 9.32 -13.22
N TYR A 43 0.59 10.48 -13.71
CA TYR A 43 1.89 11.04 -13.36
C TYR A 43 2.11 11.09 -11.83
N ASP A 44 1.18 11.71 -11.10
CA ASP A 44 1.28 11.89 -9.65
C ASP A 44 1.27 10.55 -8.90
N ALA A 45 0.44 9.61 -9.33
CA ALA A 45 0.35 8.27 -8.73
C ALA A 45 1.63 7.45 -8.94
N LEU A 46 2.21 7.53 -10.15
CA LEU A 46 3.47 6.87 -10.48
C LEU A 46 4.65 7.53 -9.78
N ALA A 47 4.69 8.86 -9.71
CA ALA A 47 5.73 9.62 -9.01
C ALA A 47 5.74 9.30 -7.51
N LEU A 48 4.57 9.26 -6.88
CA LEU A 48 4.44 8.84 -5.48
C LEU A 48 4.86 7.38 -5.28
N MET A 49 4.48 6.48 -6.18
CA MET A 49 4.87 5.07 -6.11
C MET A 49 6.40 4.91 -6.22
N VAL A 50 7.04 5.63 -7.13
CA VAL A 50 8.51 5.65 -7.28
C VAL A 50 9.16 6.27 -6.05
N GLY A 51 8.62 7.37 -5.50
CA GLY A 51 9.09 7.96 -4.26
C GLY A 51 9.12 6.95 -3.11
N ILE A 52 8.04 6.19 -2.92
CA ILE A 52 7.99 5.11 -1.92
C ILE A 52 9.08 4.06 -2.18
N TRP A 53 9.34 3.69 -3.43
CA TRP A 53 10.40 2.72 -3.73
C TRP A 53 11.81 3.24 -3.44
N VAL A 54 12.02 4.56 -3.48
CA VAL A 54 13.30 5.21 -3.16
C VAL A 54 13.46 5.37 -1.65
N ASP A 55 12.43 5.89 -0.99
CA ASP A 55 12.51 6.36 0.40
C ASP A 55 12.19 5.25 1.41
N ASP A 56 11.34 4.28 1.06
CA ASP A 56 10.96 3.16 1.92
C ASP A 56 11.72 1.88 1.52
N GLU A 57 12.64 1.47 2.40
CA GLU A 57 13.46 0.27 2.21
C GLU A 57 12.64 -1.03 2.07
N ASN A 58 11.37 -1.04 2.54
CA ASN A 58 10.48 -2.19 2.41
C ASN A 58 10.02 -2.45 0.97
N TYR A 59 10.06 -1.43 0.11
CA TYR A 59 9.49 -1.47 -1.25
C TYR A 59 10.53 -1.33 -2.37
N GLY A 60 11.83 -1.32 -2.06
CA GLY A 60 12.88 -1.21 -3.07
C GLY A 60 12.84 -2.27 -4.19
N HIS A 61 12.24 -3.45 -3.95
CA HIS A 61 12.04 -4.47 -4.99
C HIS A 61 11.09 -4.02 -6.11
N GLY A 62 10.22 -3.03 -5.85
CA GLY A 62 9.23 -2.50 -6.79
C GLY A 62 9.85 -2.04 -8.11
N PHE A 63 11.07 -1.50 -8.08
CA PHE A 63 11.81 -1.10 -9.29
C PHE A 63 12.04 -2.25 -10.27
N PHE A 64 12.29 -3.46 -9.78
CA PHE A 64 12.63 -4.60 -10.64
C PHE A 64 11.39 -5.25 -11.27
N VAL A 65 10.22 -5.08 -10.66
CA VAL A 65 8.98 -5.77 -11.07
C VAL A 65 8.57 -5.43 -12.51
N PRO A 66 8.53 -4.16 -12.97
CA PRO A 66 8.24 -3.84 -14.37
C PRO A 66 9.21 -4.50 -15.35
N PHE A 67 10.52 -4.49 -15.05
CA PHE A 67 11.53 -5.09 -15.93
C PHE A 67 11.38 -6.61 -16.02
N ILE A 68 11.11 -7.27 -14.89
CA ILE A 68 10.84 -8.71 -14.85
C ILE A 68 9.57 -9.02 -15.66
N SER A 69 8.48 -8.27 -15.47
CA SER A 69 7.24 -8.46 -16.24
C SER A 69 7.48 -8.29 -17.75
N LEU A 70 8.24 -7.28 -18.17
CA LEU A 70 8.62 -7.08 -19.58
C LEU A 70 9.47 -8.22 -20.12
N PHE A 71 10.44 -8.70 -19.35
CA PHE A 71 11.26 -9.86 -19.70
C PHE A 71 10.41 -11.12 -19.87
N LEU A 72 9.45 -11.36 -18.98
CA LEU A 72 8.52 -12.50 -19.07
C LEU A 72 7.59 -12.40 -20.29
N ILE A 73 7.15 -11.19 -20.65
CA ILE A 73 6.39 -10.94 -21.88
C ILE A 73 7.27 -11.23 -23.11
N TRP A 74 8.50 -10.73 -23.13
CA TRP A 74 9.46 -10.94 -24.22
C TRP A 74 9.76 -12.42 -24.44
N MET A 75 9.93 -13.19 -23.37
CA MET A 75 10.15 -14.64 -23.43
C MET A 75 8.95 -15.40 -24.04
N LYS A 76 7.73 -14.84 -23.94
CA LYS A 76 6.52 -15.44 -24.54
C LYS A 76 6.25 -14.99 -25.98
N ARG A 77 7.10 -14.16 -26.58
CA ARG A 77 6.86 -13.54 -27.90
C ARG A 77 6.45 -14.52 -29.00
N ASP A 78 7.05 -15.72 -29.03
CA ASP A 78 6.80 -16.67 -30.11
C ASP A 78 5.42 -17.35 -29.95
N LYS A 79 5.03 -17.64 -28.70
CA LYS A 79 3.64 -18.05 -28.38
C LYS A 79 2.64 -16.95 -28.68
N LEU A 80 2.98 -15.69 -28.40
CA LEU A 80 2.10 -14.55 -28.66
C LEU A 80 1.93 -14.27 -30.15
N ARG A 81 2.98 -14.46 -30.96
CA ARG A 81 2.93 -14.33 -32.43
C ARG A 81 2.02 -15.37 -33.08
N ALA A 82 1.89 -16.55 -32.49
CA ALA A 82 1.00 -17.61 -32.96
C ALA A 82 -0.48 -17.35 -32.65
N LEU A 83 -0.80 -16.41 -31.75
CA LEU A 83 -2.17 -16.06 -31.40
C LEU A 83 -2.65 -14.87 -32.23
N GLU A 84 -3.87 -14.95 -32.76
CA GLU A 84 -4.50 -13.82 -33.44
C GLU A 84 -5.04 -12.81 -32.41
N PRO A 85 -4.64 -11.52 -32.50
CA PRO A 85 -5.25 -10.46 -31.70
C PRO A 85 -6.73 -10.32 -32.03
N ARG A 86 -7.60 -10.44 -31.02
CA ARG A 86 -9.05 -10.22 -31.16
C ARG A 86 -9.57 -9.36 -30.04
N GLY A 87 -9.67 -8.05 -30.29
CA GLY A 87 -10.14 -7.08 -29.31
C GLY A 87 -11.49 -7.47 -28.69
N SER A 88 -11.65 -7.19 -27.39
CA SER A 88 -12.82 -7.59 -26.61
C SER A 88 -13.45 -6.40 -25.89
N TRP A 89 -14.78 -6.31 -25.93
CA TRP A 89 -15.55 -5.33 -25.15
C TRP A 89 -15.41 -5.53 -23.63
N TRP A 90 -15.08 -6.74 -23.17
CA TRP A 90 -14.73 -6.95 -21.75
C TRP A 90 -13.49 -6.15 -21.32
N GLY A 91 -12.55 -5.90 -22.25
CA GLY A 91 -11.43 -5.01 -21.99
C GLY A 91 -11.88 -3.56 -21.75
N LEU A 92 -12.86 -3.08 -22.54
CA LEU A 92 -13.46 -1.76 -22.32
C LEU A 92 -14.15 -1.67 -20.95
N SER A 93 -14.89 -2.70 -20.55
CA SER A 93 -15.52 -2.75 -19.22
C SER A 93 -14.47 -2.64 -18.10
N LEU A 94 -13.33 -3.32 -18.26
CA LEU A 94 -12.23 -3.25 -17.29
C LEU A 94 -11.57 -1.86 -17.28
N VAL A 95 -11.41 -1.23 -18.44
CA VAL A 95 -10.96 0.17 -18.54
C VAL A 95 -11.94 1.09 -17.82
N LEU A 96 -13.25 0.97 -18.06
CA LEU A 96 -14.27 1.79 -17.38
C LEU A 96 -14.21 1.67 -15.86
N VAL A 97 -14.07 0.44 -15.33
CA VAL A 97 -13.88 0.22 -13.89
C VAL A 97 -12.59 0.88 -13.39
N GLY A 98 -11.50 0.74 -14.14
CA GLY A 98 -10.24 1.42 -13.86
C GLY A 98 -10.40 2.94 -13.80
N LEU A 99 -11.04 3.56 -14.80
CA LEU A 99 -11.25 5.01 -14.83
C LEU A 99 -12.22 5.48 -13.74
N ALA A 100 -13.23 4.69 -13.38
CA ALA A 100 -14.08 5.01 -12.23
C ALA A 100 -13.30 5.01 -10.91
N LEU A 101 -12.40 4.04 -10.72
CA LEU A 101 -11.48 4.00 -9.58
C LEU A 101 -10.47 5.14 -9.60
N TYR A 102 -10.05 5.61 -10.78
CA TYR A 102 -9.21 6.81 -10.90
C TYR A 102 -9.94 8.02 -10.33
N VAL A 103 -11.16 8.30 -10.80
CA VAL A 103 -11.96 9.45 -10.33
C VAL A 103 -12.22 9.35 -8.82
N MET A 104 -12.53 8.15 -8.33
CA MET A 104 -12.71 7.91 -6.89
C MET A 104 -11.42 8.13 -6.09
N GLY A 105 -10.29 7.63 -6.58
CA GLY A 105 -8.99 7.78 -5.93
C GLY A 105 -8.54 9.24 -5.89
N GLU A 106 -8.78 9.98 -6.97
CA GLU A 106 -8.37 11.37 -7.11
C GLU A 106 -9.18 12.30 -6.20
N LEU A 107 -10.51 12.25 -6.31
CA LEU A 107 -11.40 13.08 -5.48
C LEU A 107 -11.44 12.63 -4.02
N GLY A 108 -11.14 11.36 -3.75
CA GLY A 108 -11.06 10.80 -2.40
C GLY A 108 -9.68 10.90 -1.75
N THR A 109 -8.65 11.38 -2.45
CA THR A 109 -7.23 11.40 -2.00
C THR A 109 -6.67 10.02 -1.59
N LEU A 110 -7.00 8.98 -2.36
CA LEU A 110 -6.61 7.59 -2.09
C LEU A 110 -5.59 7.09 -3.12
N ALA A 111 -4.31 7.31 -2.84
CA ALA A 111 -3.19 6.87 -3.69
C ALA A 111 -3.21 5.38 -4.07
N PRO A 112 -3.50 4.42 -3.15
CA PRO A 112 -3.58 3.00 -3.53
C PRO A 112 -4.67 2.70 -4.58
N LEU A 113 -5.78 3.45 -4.57
CA LEU A 113 -6.83 3.31 -5.58
C LEU A 113 -6.37 3.81 -6.95
N LEU A 114 -5.60 4.90 -7.00
CA LEU A 114 -5.01 5.41 -8.24
C LEU A 114 -4.00 4.41 -8.84
N GLN A 115 -3.16 3.79 -8.01
CA GLN A 115 -2.20 2.78 -8.45
C GLN A 115 -2.88 1.49 -8.94
N LEU A 116 -3.92 1.03 -8.23
CA LEU A 116 -4.73 -0.10 -8.67
C LEU A 116 -5.50 0.22 -9.97
N SER A 117 -6.01 1.45 -10.09
CA SER A 117 -6.65 1.95 -11.30
C SER A 117 -5.70 1.91 -12.50
N PHE A 118 -4.46 2.38 -12.35
CA PHE A 118 -3.44 2.29 -13.39
C PHE A 118 -3.25 0.86 -13.88
N TRP A 119 -3.13 -0.09 -12.95
CA TRP A 119 -3.00 -1.51 -13.29
C TRP A 119 -4.23 -2.05 -14.03
N LEU A 120 -5.44 -1.73 -13.57
CA LEU A 120 -6.69 -2.17 -14.21
C LEU A 120 -6.83 -1.60 -15.63
N VAL A 121 -6.52 -0.32 -15.82
CA VAL A 121 -6.55 0.32 -17.15
C VAL A 121 -5.50 -0.31 -18.06
N LEU A 122 -4.28 -0.56 -17.57
CA LEU A 122 -3.23 -1.23 -18.35
C LEU A 122 -3.67 -2.62 -18.82
N VAL A 123 -4.20 -3.45 -17.91
CA VAL A 123 -4.73 -4.79 -18.24
C VAL A 123 -5.94 -4.70 -19.17
N GLY A 124 -6.84 -3.74 -18.92
CA GLY A 124 -8.03 -3.48 -19.74
C GLY A 124 -7.69 -3.09 -21.17
N LEU A 125 -6.69 -2.22 -21.36
CA LEU A 125 -6.17 -1.86 -22.68
C LEU A 125 -5.54 -3.05 -23.39
N CYS A 126 -4.77 -3.88 -22.69
CA CYS A 126 -4.22 -5.12 -23.25
C CYS A 126 -5.33 -6.07 -23.69
N TRP A 127 -6.43 -6.15 -22.93
CA TRP A 127 -7.58 -6.99 -23.30
C TRP A 127 -8.40 -6.41 -24.45
N ALA A 128 -8.60 -5.09 -24.47
CA ALA A 128 -9.31 -4.39 -25.55
C ALA A 128 -8.56 -4.45 -26.88
N THR A 129 -7.22 -4.48 -26.86
CA THR A 129 -6.36 -4.58 -28.05
C THR A 129 -6.09 -6.02 -28.49
N LEU A 130 -5.52 -6.82 -27.58
CA LEU A 130 -4.95 -8.13 -27.90
C LEU A 130 -5.97 -9.27 -27.73
N GLY A 131 -7.01 -9.04 -26.93
CA GLY A 131 -8.04 -10.05 -26.68
C GLY A 131 -7.74 -11.00 -25.53
N GLY A 132 -8.74 -11.78 -25.15
CA GLY A 132 -8.70 -12.62 -23.95
C GLY A 132 -7.70 -13.77 -24.02
N GLN A 133 -7.41 -14.30 -25.21
CA GLN A 133 -6.43 -15.39 -25.36
C GLN A 133 -5.01 -14.92 -25.06
N ILE A 134 -4.63 -13.75 -25.60
CA ILE A 134 -3.32 -13.14 -25.34
C ILE A 134 -3.23 -12.69 -23.88
N VAL A 135 -4.25 -12.03 -23.33
CA VAL A 135 -4.25 -11.64 -21.91
C VAL A 135 -4.16 -12.86 -20.98
N ARG A 136 -4.79 -13.98 -21.32
CA ARG A 136 -4.64 -15.23 -20.56
C ARG A 136 -3.21 -15.75 -20.62
N ALA A 137 -2.56 -15.69 -21.79
CA ALA A 137 -1.15 -16.04 -21.93
C ALA A 137 -0.23 -15.08 -21.12
N LEU A 138 -0.62 -13.82 -20.98
CA LEU A 138 0.06 -12.78 -20.20
C LEU A 138 -0.40 -12.64 -18.74
N SER A 139 -1.30 -13.51 -18.27
CA SER A 139 -1.92 -13.41 -16.94
C SER A 139 -0.90 -13.29 -15.82
N PHE A 140 0.15 -14.13 -15.83
CA PHE A 140 1.20 -14.06 -14.81
C PHE A 140 2.03 -12.76 -14.86
N PRO A 141 2.65 -12.35 -16.00
CA PRO A 141 3.34 -11.07 -16.08
C PRO A 141 2.50 -9.85 -15.66
N LEU A 142 1.21 -9.85 -16.02
CA LEU A 142 0.27 -8.79 -15.64
C LEU A 142 -0.05 -8.83 -14.16
N LEU A 143 -0.32 -10.01 -13.58
CA LEU A 143 -0.55 -10.16 -12.14
C LEU A 143 0.70 -9.80 -11.32
N TYR A 144 1.89 -10.14 -11.82
CA TYR A 144 3.15 -9.87 -11.15
C TYR A 144 3.38 -8.36 -10.93
N LEU A 145 2.87 -7.51 -11.84
CA LEU A 145 2.90 -6.05 -11.67
C LEU A 145 2.20 -5.58 -10.39
N LEU A 146 1.22 -6.30 -9.84
CA LEU A 146 0.59 -5.91 -8.56
C LEU A 146 1.60 -5.92 -7.40
N THR A 147 2.68 -6.72 -7.49
CA THR A 147 3.68 -6.80 -6.42
C THR A 147 4.55 -5.54 -6.28
N MET A 148 4.49 -4.63 -7.26
CA MET A 148 5.15 -3.33 -7.20
C MET A 148 4.30 -2.27 -6.48
N ILE A 149 2.99 -2.48 -6.36
CA ILE A 149 2.06 -1.50 -5.78
C ILE A 149 2.18 -1.57 -4.25
N PRO A 150 2.53 -0.46 -3.58
CA PRO A 150 2.58 -0.41 -2.12
C PRO A 150 1.22 -0.70 -1.49
N LEU A 151 1.23 -1.39 -0.35
CA LEU A 151 0.01 -1.67 0.38
C LEU A 151 -0.51 -0.38 1.04
N PRO A 152 -1.83 -0.21 1.17
CA PRO A 152 -2.40 0.85 2.00
C PRO A 152 -1.79 0.86 3.41
N GLN A 153 -1.44 2.05 3.92
CA GLN A 153 -0.73 2.22 5.20
C GLN A 153 -1.39 1.50 6.37
N PHE A 154 -2.72 1.47 6.45
CA PHE A 154 -3.43 0.77 7.53
C PHE A 154 -3.18 -0.75 7.52
N LEU A 155 -3.07 -1.37 6.34
CA LEU A 155 -2.70 -2.78 6.22
C LEU A 155 -1.23 -2.99 6.58
N LEU A 156 -0.36 -2.08 6.15
CA LEU A 156 1.06 -2.13 6.43
C LEU A 156 1.33 -2.05 7.94
N GLN A 157 0.72 -1.08 8.63
CA GLN A 157 0.86 -0.91 10.08
C GLN A 157 0.28 -2.10 10.86
N GLY A 158 -0.90 -2.60 10.44
CA GLY A 158 -1.50 -3.79 11.05
C GLY A 158 -0.62 -5.03 10.90
N LEU A 159 -0.06 -5.24 9.70
CA LEU A 159 0.87 -6.35 9.44
C LEU A 159 2.19 -6.17 10.22
N SER A 160 2.78 -4.98 10.19
CA SER A 160 4.01 -4.62 10.91
C SER A 160 3.88 -4.93 12.40
N GLY A 161 2.81 -4.47 13.06
CA GLY A 161 2.57 -4.73 14.48
C GLY A 161 2.45 -6.22 14.82
N GLN A 162 1.70 -6.99 14.02
CA GLN A 162 1.58 -8.44 14.23
C GLN A 162 2.92 -9.16 14.06
N LEU A 163 3.69 -8.78 13.04
CA LEU A 163 5.01 -9.36 12.80
C LEU A 163 6.01 -8.99 13.90
N GLN A 164 5.97 -7.77 14.44
CA GLN A 164 6.79 -7.38 15.59
C GLN A 164 6.52 -8.29 16.80
N LEU A 165 5.25 -8.50 17.18
CA LEU A 165 4.89 -9.36 18.31
C LEU A 165 5.38 -10.80 18.16
N LEU A 166 5.26 -11.35 16.95
CA LEU A 166 5.73 -12.70 16.62
C LEU A 166 7.26 -12.78 16.62
N SER A 167 7.92 -11.77 16.05
CA SER A 167 9.38 -11.72 15.96
C SER A 167 10.03 -11.50 17.32
N SER A 168 9.44 -10.67 18.20
CA SER A 168 9.86 -10.53 19.60
C SER A 168 9.70 -11.86 20.37
N ALA A 169 8.63 -12.61 20.13
CA ALA A 169 8.44 -13.93 20.76
C ALA A 169 9.54 -14.92 20.36
N LEU A 170 9.84 -14.99 19.07
CA LEU A 170 10.88 -15.85 18.53
C LEU A 170 12.27 -15.40 19.00
N GLY A 171 12.52 -14.10 19.06
CA GLY A 171 13.77 -13.52 19.58
C GLY A 171 14.01 -13.88 21.06
N VAL A 172 12.99 -13.76 21.91
CA VAL A 172 13.05 -14.22 23.31
C VAL A 172 13.29 -15.72 23.40
N GLY A 173 12.63 -16.51 22.56
CA GLY A 173 12.88 -17.96 22.46
C GLY A 173 14.36 -18.26 22.12
N CYS A 174 14.95 -17.53 21.18
CA CYS A 174 16.37 -17.66 20.85
C CYS A 174 17.29 -17.31 22.03
N LEU A 175 16.98 -16.26 22.78
CA LEU A 175 17.75 -15.84 23.96
C LEU A 175 17.70 -16.88 25.08
N GLN A 176 16.50 -17.39 25.36
CA GLN A 176 16.28 -18.41 26.38
C GLN A 176 16.98 -19.73 26.05
N VAL A 177 17.07 -20.10 24.76
CA VAL A 177 17.84 -21.28 24.31
C VAL A 177 19.34 -21.14 24.59
N VAL A 178 19.88 -19.92 24.55
CA VAL A 178 21.29 -19.63 24.88
C VAL A 178 21.51 -19.48 26.40
N GLY A 179 20.44 -19.54 27.21
CA GLY A 179 20.50 -19.42 28.66
C GLY A 179 20.41 -17.99 29.18
N ILE A 180 20.04 -17.02 28.33
CA ILE A 180 19.83 -15.62 28.73
C ILE A 180 18.39 -15.48 29.24
N THR A 181 18.24 -14.87 30.42
CA THR A 181 16.92 -14.61 31.00
C THR A 181 16.31 -13.40 30.30
N ALA A 182 15.28 -13.63 29.49
CA ALA A 182 14.58 -12.60 28.75
C ALA A 182 13.06 -12.77 28.90
N PHE A 183 12.36 -11.67 29.16
CA PHE A 183 10.90 -11.61 29.22
C PHE A 183 10.35 -10.71 28.10
N ARG A 184 9.13 -10.97 27.66
CA ARG A 184 8.47 -10.20 26.59
C ARG A 184 7.24 -9.51 27.12
N GLU A 185 7.19 -8.19 26.99
CA GLU A 185 6.00 -7.37 27.20
C GLU A 185 5.67 -6.65 25.89
N GLY A 186 4.61 -7.10 25.20
CA GLY A 186 4.29 -6.57 23.87
C GLY A 186 5.43 -6.81 22.87
N ASN A 187 5.96 -5.72 22.29
CA ASN A 187 7.12 -5.74 21.40
C ASN A 187 8.46 -5.40 22.11
N VAL A 188 8.45 -5.23 23.43
CA VAL A 188 9.64 -4.99 24.26
C VAL A 188 10.18 -6.31 24.80
N ILE A 189 11.49 -6.49 24.68
CA ILE A 189 12.26 -7.61 25.24
C ILE A 189 13.04 -7.07 26.43
N ASP A 190 12.70 -7.54 27.63
CA ASP A 190 13.34 -7.15 28.88
C ASP A 190 14.45 -8.14 29.23
N LEU A 191 15.69 -7.65 29.28
CA LEU A 191 16.89 -8.38 29.72
C LEU A 191 17.28 -8.06 31.17
N GLY A 192 16.49 -7.25 31.87
CA GLY A 192 16.77 -6.76 33.23
C GLY A 192 17.27 -5.31 33.19
N PRO A 193 18.60 -5.06 33.20
CA PRO A 193 19.13 -3.70 33.18
C PRO A 193 18.98 -3.00 31.81
N ILE A 194 18.71 -3.77 30.74
CA ILE A 194 18.55 -3.26 29.37
C ILE A 194 17.22 -3.73 28.81
N GLN A 195 16.47 -2.80 28.22
CA GLN A 195 15.22 -3.09 27.51
C GLN A 195 15.42 -2.86 26.02
N LEU A 196 15.12 -3.89 25.21
CA LEU A 196 15.23 -3.84 23.77
C LEU A 196 13.84 -3.72 23.15
N GLN A 197 13.60 -2.61 22.47
CA GLN A 197 12.35 -2.40 21.75
C GLN A 197 12.48 -2.84 20.29
N VAL A 198 11.54 -3.68 19.83
CA VAL A 198 11.45 -4.05 18.42
C VAL A 198 10.69 -2.96 17.67
N VAL A 199 11.44 -2.00 17.13
CA VAL A 199 10.91 -0.92 16.29
C VAL A 199 10.44 -1.42 14.92
N GLU A 200 9.74 -0.56 14.16
CA GLU A 200 9.17 -0.91 12.86
C GLU A 200 10.20 -1.46 11.85
N ALA A 201 11.44 -0.95 11.87
CA ALA A 201 12.55 -1.46 11.07
C ALA A 201 12.88 -2.94 11.35
N CYS A 202 12.50 -3.46 12.52
CA CYS A 202 12.69 -4.84 12.94
C CYS A 202 11.41 -5.69 12.78
N SER A 203 10.37 -5.20 12.11
CA SER A 203 9.15 -5.99 11.79
C SER A 203 9.41 -7.14 10.81
N GLY A 204 10.47 -7.03 10.01
CA GLY A 204 10.85 -8.01 8.99
C GLY A 204 10.18 -7.83 7.63
N LEU A 205 9.40 -6.76 7.45
CA LEU A 205 8.81 -6.40 6.17
C LEU A 205 9.85 -6.16 5.07
N ARG A 206 11.01 -5.58 5.43
CA ARG A 206 12.14 -5.25 4.55
C ARG A 206 12.63 -6.41 3.68
N TYR A 207 12.51 -7.64 4.13
CA TYR A 207 12.85 -8.83 3.34
C TYR A 207 11.66 -9.74 3.08
N LEU A 208 10.56 -9.64 3.84
CA LEU A 208 9.34 -10.38 3.55
C LEU A 208 8.78 -10.00 2.17
N PHE A 209 8.61 -8.71 1.86
CA PHE A 209 8.01 -8.29 0.59
C PHE A 209 8.85 -8.65 -0.64
N PRO A 210 10.17 -8.35 -0.68
CA PRO A 210 11.03 -8.81 -1.77
C PRO A 210 11.04 -10.34 -1.91
N LEU A 211 11.11 -11.08 -0.79
CA LEU A 211 11.14 -12.54 -0.81
C LEU A 211 9.81 -13.12 -1.29
N MET A 212 8.67 -12.55 -0.92
CA MET A 212 7.35 -12.96 -1.42
C MET A 212 7.22 -12.71 -2.92
N SER A 213 7.65 -11.54 -3.42
CA SER A 213 7.65 -11.24 -4.85
C SER A 213 8.53 -12.23 -5.61
N LEU A 214 9.74 -12.48 -5.13
CA LEU A 214 10.66 -13.44 -5.75
C LEU A 214 10.14 -14.88 -5.64
N ALA A 215 9.54 -15.27 -4.52
CA ALA A 215 8.94 -16.59 -4.33
C ALA A 215 7.74 -16.81 -5.27
N LEU A 216 6.96 -15.76 -5.57
CA LEU A 216 5.90 -15.82 -6.57
C LEU A 216 6.47 -16.05 -7.97
N LEU A 217 7.56 -15.36 -8.33
CA LEU A 217 8.29 -15.59 -9.58
C LEU A 217 8.88 -17.01 -9.65
N CYS A 218 9.53 -17.47 -8.59
CA CYS A 218 10.07 -18.82 -8.48
C CYS A 218 8.96 -19.87 -8.58
N ALA A 219 7.83 -19.70 -7.91
CA ALA A 219 6.68 -20.60 -7.96
C ALA A 219 6.10 -20.69 -9.39
N TYR A 220 6.09 -19.60 -10.14
CA TYR A 220 5.69 -19.59 -11.54
C TYR A 220 6.65 -20.37 -12.44
N LEU A 221 7.95 -20.18 -12.26
CA LEU A 221 9.00 -20.85 -13.02
C LEU A 221 9.20 -22.32 -12.60
N PHE A 222 8.76 -22.69 -11.40
CA PHE A 222 8.94 -24.02 -10.83
C PHE A 222 8.09 -25.06 -11.58
N GLN A 223 8.77 -26.09 -12.09
CA GLN A 223 8.16 -27.21 -12.80
C GLN A 223 7.60 -28.25 -11.82
N GLY A 224 6.36 -28.04 -11.36
CA GLY A 224 5.69 -28.94 -10.43
C GLY A 224 4.18 -28.71 -10.36
N PRO A 225 3.44 -29.63 -9.73
CA PRO A 225 2.01 -29.46 -9.50
C PRO A 225 1.73 -28.20 -8.68
N MET A 226 0.52 -27.65 -8.84
CA MET A 226 0.12 -26.38 -8.21
C MET A 226 0.31 -26.35 -6.70
N TRP A 227 0.17 -27.49 -6.00
CA TRP A 227 0.41 -27.55 -4.56
C TRP A 227 1.89 -27.29 -4.21
N LYS A 228 2.87 -27.77 -5.00
CA LYS A 228 4.29 -27.48 -4.75
C LYS A 228 4.59 -26.00 -4.97
N ARG A 229 4.01 -25.41 -6.02
CA ARG A 229 4.10 -23.97 -6.29
C ARG A 229 3.52 -23.15 -5.15
N ALA A 230 2.37 -23.56 -4.62
CA ALA A 230 1.75 -22.94 -3.46
C ALA A 230 2.64 -23.07 -2.21
N VAL A 231 3.25 -24.23 -1.96
CA VAL A 231 4.19 -24.40 -0.83
C VAL A 231 5.41 -23.50 -1.00
N VAL A 232 6.00 -23.39 -2.19
CA VAL A 232 7.13 -22.47 -2.44
C VAL A 232 6.75 -21.04 -2.08
N PHE A 233 5.63 -20.54 -2.60
CA PHE A 233 5.16 -19.19 -2.28
C PHE A 233 4.83 -19.02 -0.80
N LEU A 234 4.01 -19.90 -0.23
CA LEU A 234 3.59 -19.80 1.18
C LEU A 234 4.74 -20.00 2.17
N SER A 235 5.84 -20.67 1.76
CA SER A 235 7.03 -20.85 2.60
C SER A 235 7.83 -19.56 2.81
N SER A 236 7.73 -18.57 1.92
CA SER A 236 8.50 -17.32 2.08
C SER A 236 8.14 -16.56 3.35
N MET A 237 6.86 -16.58 3.74
CA MET A 237 6.37 -15.91 4.95
C MET A 237 6.95 -16.49 6.25
N PRO A 238 6.84 -17.80 6.55
CA PRO A 238 7.46 -18.37 7.74
C PRO A 238 8.99 -18.30 7.70
N ILE A 239 9.63 -18.42 6.52
CA ILE A 239 11.09 -18.26 6.40
C ILE A 239 11.51 -16.86 6.87
N ALA A 240 10.86 -15.81 6.35
CA ALA A 240 11.16 -14.43 6.73
C ALA A 240 10.91 -14.17 8.22
N ILE A 241 9.78 -14.63 8.75
CA ILE A 241 9.40 -14.46 10.16
C ILE A 241 10.43 -15.13 11.09
N VAL A 242 10.81 -16.38 10.81
CA VAL A 242 11.75 -17.14 11.64
C VAL A 242 13.13 -16.52 11.60
N LEU A 243 13.62 -16.14 10.42
CA LEU A 243 14.92 -15.48 10.30
C LEU A 243 14.92 -14.08 10.94
N ASN A 244 13.79 -13.36 10.93
CA ASN A 244 13.67 -12.12 11.70
C ASN A 244 13.82 -12.37 13.20
N GLY A 245 13.07 -13.34 13.73
CA GLY A 245 13.15 -13.72 15.14
C GLY A 245 14.56 -14.12 15.54
N PHE A 246 15.23 -14.90 14.71
CA PHE A 246 16.64 -15.26 14.89
C PHE A 246 17.55 -14.02 14.90
N ARG A 247 17.38 -13.10 13.95
CA ARG A 247 18.14 -11.82 13.91
C ARG A 247 17.96 -11.04 15.21
N ILE A 248 16.72 -10.88 15.68
CA ILE A 248 16.41 -10.19 16.95
C ILE A 248 17.09 -10.89 18.13
N GLY A 249 17.04 -12.22 18.18
CA GLY A 249 17.75 -13.00 19.21
C GLY A 249 19.26 -12.76 19.19
N VAL A 250 19.88 -12.77 18.01
CA VAL A 250 21.32 -12.47 17.85
C VAL A 250 21.65 -11.06 18.32
N ILE A 251 20.81 -10.07 18.02
CA ILE A 251 20.98 -8.69 18.52
C ILE A 251 20.91 -8.67 20.05
N GLY A 252 19.94 -9.37 20.65
CA GLY A 252 19.84 -9.47 22.10
C GLY A 252 21.06 -10.10 22.76
N VAL A 253 21.61 -11.17 22.16
CA VAL A 253 22.86 -11.80 22.65
C VAL A 253 24.02 -10.80 22.61
N LEU A 254 24.16 -10.04 21.52
CA LEU A 254 25.22 -9.05 21.39
C LEU A 254 25.09 -7.93 22.42
N VAL A 255 23.88 -7.43 22.65
CA VAL A 255 23.63 -6.38 23.63
C VAL A 255 23.91 -6.86 25.05
N GLU A 256 23.51 -8.09 25.39
CA GLU A 256 23.76 -8.67 26.71
C GLU A 256 25.26 -8.78 27.02
N TYR A 257 26.07 -9.24 26.07
CA TYR A 257 27.51 -9.46 26.29
C TYR A 257 28.39 -8.24 26.07
N PHE A 258 28.03 -7.35 25.15
CA PHE A 258 28.88 -6.23 24.72
C PHE A 258 28.28 -4.84 25.01
N GLY A 259 27.08 -4.79 25.60
CA GLY A 259 26.38 -3.55 25.95
C GLY A 259 25.65 -2.91 24.76
N ALA A 260 24.87 -1.86 25.05
CA ALA A 260 23.98 -1.21 24.09
C ALA A 260 24.68 -0.66 22.83
N GLY A 261 25.91 -0.16 22.95
CA GLY A 261 26.68 0.41 21.82
C GLY A 261 27.20 -0.62 20.82
N ALA A 262 27.22 -1.91 21.17
CA ALA A 262 27.60 -2.99 20.24
C ALA A 262 26.51 -3.28 19.20
N ALA A 263 25.28 -2.86 19.47
CA ALA A 263 24.17 -2.96 18.53
C ALA A 263 24.44 -2.10 17.30
N ASP A 264 24.76 -0.80 17.44
CA ASP A 264 24.82 0.14 16.31
C ASP A 264 25.79 -0.30 15.19
N GLY A 265 27.01 -0.75 15.52
CA GLY A 265 28.00 -1.17 14.53
C GLY A 265 27.69 -2.50 13.82
N PHE A 266 27.12 -3.48 14.53
CA PHE A 266 26.72 -4.78 13.96
C PHE A 266 25.36 -4.70 13.25
N LEU A 267 24.45 -3.88 13.75
CA LEU A 267 23.14 -3.61 13.16
C LEU A 267 23.30 -3.11 11.72
N HIS A 268 24.24 -2.19 11.46
CA HIS A 268 24.55 -1.67 10.12
C HIS A 268 25.10 -2.72 9.13
N LEU A 269 25.77 -3.77 9.62
CA LEU A 269 26.33 -4.85 8.78
C LEU A 269 25.30 -5.96 8.49
N PHE A 270 24.34 -6.17 9.40
CA PHE A 270 23.24 -7.15 9.30
C PHE A 270 21.90 -6.52 8.87
N GLU A 271 21.92 -5.38 8.17
CA GLU A 271 20.74 -4.53 7.92
C GLU A 271 19.64 -5.12 7.03
N GLY A 272 19.84 -6.30 6.45
CA GLY A 272 18.73 -7.04 5.85
C GLY A 272 19.10 -7.75 4.57
N TRP A 273 20.13 -7.29 3.84
CA TRP A 273 20.59 -7.97 2.63
C TRP A 273 21.14 -9.37 2.95
N VAL A 274 21.88 -9.54 4.05
CA VAL A 274 22.37 -10.85 4.51
C VAL A 274 21.20 -11.78 4.85
N ILE A 275 20.25 -11.31 5.66
CA ILE A 275 19.05 -12.07 6.03
C ILE A 275 18.21 -12.42 4.81
N PHE A 276 18.10 -11.50 3.85
CA PHE A 276 17.43 -11.75 2.58
C PHE A 276 18.14 -12.85 1.77
N LEU A 277 19.47 -12.82 1.65
CA LEU A 277 20.23 -13.87 0.96
C LEU A 277 20.09 -15.24 1.65
N ILE A 278 20.11 -15.27 2.98
CA ILE A 278 19.86 -16.50 3.74
C ILE A 278 18.43 -16.99 3.50
N SER A 279 17.44 -16.09 3.54
CA SER A 279 16.04 -16.42 3.26
C SER A 279 15.87 -17.02 1.85
N LEU A 280 16.55 -16.42 0.87
CA LEU A 280 16.55 -16.90 -0.52
C LEU A 280 17.24 -18.27 -0.64
N ALA A 281 18.34 -18.50 0.07
CA ALA A 281 19.01 -19.79 0.12
C ALA A 281 18.09 -20.87 0.73
N ILE A 282 17.38 -20.56 1.82
CA ILE A 282 16.39 -21.49 2.42
C ILE A 282 15.24 -21.75 1.44
N LEU A 283 14.72 -20.73 0.77
CA LEU A 283 13.69 -20.92 -0.25
C LEU A 283 14.19 -21.84 -1.38
N ALA A 284 15.44 -21.67 -1.83
CA ALA A 284 16.06 -22.56 -2.81
C ALA A 284 16.18 -24.01 -2.30
N LEU A 285 16.52 -24.20 -1.01
CA LEU A 285 16.53 -25.52 -0.37
C LEU A 285 15.13 -26.14 -0.31
N VAL A 286 14.09 -25.36 -0.02
CA VAL A 286 12.68 -25.80 -0.04
C VAL A 286 12.31 -26.27 -1.45
N MET A 287 12.61 -25.48 -2.48
CA MET A 287 12.38 -25.87 -3.87
C MET A 287 13.10 -27.17 -4.24
N TRP A 288 14.37 -27.28 -3.85
CA TRP A 288 15.18 -28.48 -4.11
C TRP A 288 14.65 -29.71 -3.37
N GLY A 289 14.19 -29.57 -2.13
CA GLY A 289 13.55 -30.63 -1.36
C GLY A 289 12.24 -31.08 -2.00
N LEU A 290 11.37 -30.13 -2.37
CA LEU A 290 10.10 -30.40 -3.05
C LEU A 290 10.28 -31.08 -4.42
N ALA A 291 11.36 -30.76 -5.13
CA ALA A 291 11.69 -31.40 -6.39
C ALA A 291 11.99 -32.90 -6.24
N ARG A 292 12.57 -33.32 -5.10
CA ARG A 292 12.86 -34.73 -4.81
C ARG A 292 11.62 -35.54 -4.45
N ILE A 293 10.60 -34.89 -3.89
CA ILE A 293 9.36 -35.56 -3.46
C ILE A 293 8.51 -35.91 -4.69
N GLY A 294 8.41 -37.19 -5.03
CA GLY A 294 7.58 -37.68 -6.15
C GLY A 294 8.24 -37.66 -7.53
N SER A 295 9.53 -37.36 -7.63
CA SER A 295 10.29 -37.56 -8.88
C SER A 295 10.80 -39.00 -8.92
N GLY A 296 10.13 -39.87 -9.69
CA GLY A 296 10.57 -41.24 -9.91
C GLY A 296 11.98 -41.28 -10.51
N ASN A 297 12.96 -41.66 -9.70
CA ASN A 297 14.35 -42.06 -10.01
C ASN A 297 15.21 -41.20 -10.98
N LYS A 298 14.75 -40.03 -11.44
CA LYS A 298 15.58 -39.10 -12.22
C LYS A 298 16.08 -37.98 -11.31
N ARG A 299 17.39 -37.99 -11.02
CA ARG A 299 18.10 -36.84 -10.42
C ARG A 299 18.00 -35.66 -11.40
N GLN A 300 17.06 -34.76 -11.17
CA GLN A 300 16.95 -33.51 -11.91
C GLN A 300 17.96 -32.49 -11.33
N SER A 301 18.70 -31.79 -12.19
CA SER A 301 19.59 -30.70 -11.77
C SER A 301 18.76 -29.50 -11.32
N PHE A 302 19.29 -28.63 -10.44
CA PHE A 302 18.58 -27.43 -9.99
C PHE A 302 18.19 -26.49 -11.15
N SER A 303 19.04 -26.43 -12.19
CA SER A 303 18.76 -25.71 -13.44
C SER A 303 17.61 -26.31 -14.25
N ASP A 304 17.30 -27.59 -14.09
CA ASP A 304 16.15 -28.24 -14.74
C ASP A 304 14.82 -27.94 -14.03
N LEU A 305 14.88 -27.50 -12.76
CA LEU A 305 13.70 -27.18 -11.93
C LEU A 305 13.15 -25.78 -12.23
N LEU A 306 14.04 -24.83 -12.50
CA LEU A 306 13.74 -23.47 -12.93
C LEU A 306 13.98 -23.37 -14.44
N ARG A 307 13.06 -23.93 -15.22
CA ARG A 307 13.05 -23.68 -16.66
C ARG A 307 12.36 -22.35 -16.92
N LEU A 308 13.13 -21.41 -17.45
CA LEU A 308 12.58 -20.31 -18.23
C LEU A 308 11.61 -20.92 -19.25
N PRO A 309 10.37 -20.41 -19.37
CA PRO A 309 9.39 -20.82 -20.39
C PRO A 309 9.91 -20.72 -21.84
N SER A 310 10.83 -21.58 -22.24
CA SER A 310 11.28 -21.78 -23.60
C SER A 310 10.85 -23.17 -24.07
N ASP A 311 9.99 -23.17 -25.08
CA ASP A 311 9.93 -24.14 -26.18
C ASP A 311 9.31 -25.54 -26.02
N SER A 312 8.58 -25.90 -24.95
CA SER A 312 8.01 -27.28 -24.91
C SER A 312 6.62 -27.52 -24.32
N GLU A 313 5.92 -26.51 -23.82
CA GLU A 313 4.49 -26.70 -23.51
C GLU A 313 3.65 -26.48 -24.77
N THR A 314 3.40 -27.60 -25.45
CA THR A 314 2.44 -27.84 -26.54
C THR A 314 2.53 -26.87 -27.71
N VAL A 315 3.30 -27.27 -28.73
CA VAL A 315 2.87 -27.06 -30.12
C VAL A 315 1.52 -27.77 -30.22
N VAL A 316 0.43 -27.03 -29.98
CA VAL A 316 -0.87 -27.43 -30.50
C VAL A 316 -0.64 -27.51 -32.00
N GLN A 317 -0.59 -28.73 -32.54
CA GLN A 317 -0.65 -28.91 -33.99
C GLN A 317 -1.79 -28.03 -34.49
N PRO A 318 -1.64 -27.31 -35.63
CA PRO A 318 -2.72 -26.53 -36.20
C PRO A 318 -3.86 -27.50 -36.59
N GLY A 319 -4.66 -27.89 -35.60
CA GLY A 319 -5.89 -28.61 -35.78
C GLY A 319 -6.80 -27.66 -36.52
N ALA A 320 -7.07 -28.01 -37.78
CA ALA A 320 -7.95 -27.31 -38.70
C ALA A 320 -9.01 -26.50 -37.97
N VAL A 321 -8.74 -25.20 -37.78
CA VAL A 321 -9.75 -24.26 -37.32
C VAL A 321 -10.73 -24.18 -38.47
N ARG A 322 -11.86 -24.87 -38.28
CA ARG A 322 -13.07 -24.66 -39.07
C ARG A 322 -13.23 -23.16 -39.26
N SER A 323 -13.31 -22.75 -40.50
CA SER A 323 -13.68 -21.42 -40.96
C SER A 323 -15.06 -21.05 -40.42
N SER A 324 -15.15 -20.72 -39.14
CA SER A 324 -16.28 -20.00 -38.58
C SER A 324 -16.14 -18.56 -39.04
N SER A 325 -16.84 -18.26 -40.12
CA SER A 325 -17.39 -16.96 -40.52
C SER A 325 -16.65 -15.72 -39.97
N LEU A 326 -16.03 -15.01 -40.91
CA LEU A 326 -15.63 -13.60 -40.88
C LEU A 326 -16.58 -12.72 -40.04
N THR A 327 -16.31 -12.59 -38.74
CA THR A 327 -16.47 -11.30 -38.07
C THR A 327 -15.05 -10.80 -37.88
N GLU A 328 -14.62 -9.92 -38.79
CA GLU A 328 -13.39 -9.15 -38.61
C GLU A 328 -13.37 -8.63 -37.18
N ALA A 329 -12.33 -8.96 -36.41
CA ALA A 329 -12.20 -8.47 -35.04
C ALA A 329 -12.08 -6.94 -35.12
N SER A 330 -13.20 -6.25 -34.90
CA SER A 330 -13.24 -4.80 -35.04
C SER A 330 -12.28 -4.19 -34.02
N PRO A 331 -11.41 -3.24 -34.40
CA PRO A 331 -10.58 -2.50 -33.45
C PRO A 331 -11.39 -1.49 -32.62
N ALA A 332 -12.73 -1.48 -32.77
CA ALA A 332 -13.67 -0.61 -32.08
C ALA A 332 -13.50 -0.55 -30.54
N PRO A 333 -13.43 -1.66 -29.77
CA PRO A 333 -13.31 -1.58 -28.31
C PRO A 333 -12.01 -0.91 -27.87
N PHE A 334 -10.94 -1.05 -28.67
CA PHE A 334 -9.69 -0.34 -28.42
C PHE A 334 -9.83 1.16 -28.67
N PHE A 335 -10.36 1.57 -29.83
CA PHE A 335 -10.56 3.00 -30.12
C PHE A 335 -11.53 3.67 -29.15
N CYS A 336 -12.57 2.97 -28.69
CA CYS A 336 -13.43 3.45 -27.62
C CYS A 336 -12.67 3.62 -26.30
N SER A 337 -11.80 2.67 -25.94
CA SER A 337 -10.98 2.76 -24.73
C SER A 337 -10.01 3.95 -24.79
N VAL A 338 -9.35 4.16 -25.93
CA VAL A 338 -8.46 5.32 -26.15
C VAL A 338 -9.27 6.62 -26.14
N GLY A 339 -10.44 6.64 -26.77
CA GLY A 339 -11.36 7.78 -26.73
C GLY A 339 -11.74 8.15 -25.29
N LEU A 340 -12.05 7.17 -24.44
CA LEU A 340 -12.30 7.40 -23.01
C LEU A 340 -11.08 7.95 -22.27
N LEU A 341 -9.88 7.45 -22.58
CA LEU A 341 -8.64 7.97 -21.99
C LEU A 341 -8.37 9.41 -22.41
N VAL A 342 -8.58 9.76 -23.68
CA VAL A 342 -8.46 11.14 -24.17
C VAL A 342 -9.50 12.03 -23.50
N CYS A 343 -10.76 11.58 -23.44
CA CYS A 343 -11.81 12.30 -22.72
C CYS A 343 -11.44 12.53 -21.26
N LEU A 344 -10.90 11.53 -20.57
CA LEU A 344 -10.45 11.68 -19.19
C LEU A 344 -9.23 12.59 -19.08
N ALA A 345 -8.22 12.46 -19.95
CA ALA A 345 -7.04 13.34 -19.93
C ALA A 345 -7.40 14.81 -20.19
N VAL A 346 -8.42 15.06 -21.01
CA VAL A 346 -8.94 16.41 -21.26
C VAL A 346 -9.84 16.86 -20.12
N ALA A 347 -10.66 15.99 -19.54
CA ALA A 347 -11.59 16.33 -18.46
C ALA A 347 -10.93 16.42 -17.08
N SER A 348 -9.85 15.68 -16.85
CA SER A 348 -9.22 15.56 -15.53
C SER A 348 -8.72 16.91 -15.01
N PRO A 349 -8.10 17.82 -15.81
CA PRO A 349 -7.75 19.14 -15.31
C PRO A 349 -8.99 19.95 -14.89
N TYR A 350 -10.11 19.82 -15.59
CA TYR A 350 -11.35 20.53 -15.25
C TYR A 350 -12.10 19.91 -14.07
N LEU A 351 -11.93 18.62 -13.79
CA LEU A 351 -12.49 17.95 -12.62
C LEU A 351 -11.62 18.18 -11.38
N ILE A 352 -10.31 18.09 -11.54
CA ILE A 352 -9.29 18.10 -10.47
C ILE A 352 -8.83 19.52 -10.13
N SER A 353 -8.75 20.41 -11.11
CA SER A 353 -8.40 21.84 -10.91
C SER A 353 -9.63 22.73 -10.93
N ARG A 354 -10.83 22.15 -10.76
CA ARG A 354 -12.02 22.93 -10.48
C ARG A 354 -11.79 23.70 -9.19
N ASP A 355 -11.94 25.02 -9.25
CA ASP A 355 -11.89 25.86 -8.05
C ASP A 355 -12.87 25.29 -7.02
N GLU A 356 -12.32 24.91 -5.88
CA GLU A 356 -13.11 24.45 -4.75
C GLU A 356 -13.70 25.65 -4.04
N ILE A 357 -14.92 25.47 -3.56
CA ILE A 357 -15.56 26.49 -2.76
C ILE A 357 -14.97 26.36 -1.36
N VAL A 358 -14.04 27.25 -1.01
CA VAL A 358 -13.56 27.38 0.37
C VAL A 358 -14.45 28.41 1.06
N PRO A 359 -15.32 28.02 2.00
CA PRO A 359 -16.23 28.97 2.64
C PRO A 359 -15.46 29.95 3.53
N GLU A 360 -16.01 31.15 3.66
CA GLU A 360 -15.51 32.14 4.60
C GLU A 360 -15.68 31.64 6.04
N ARG A 361 -14.63 31.82 6.87
CA ARG A 361 -14.57 31.34 8.25
C ARG A 361 -13.66 32.23 9.09
N GLN A 362 -13.76 32.12 10.40
CA GLN A 362 -12.81 32.77 11.31
C GLN A 362 -11.49 32.00 11.36
N ALA A 363 -10.36 32.70 11.26
CA ALA A 363 -9.04 32.08 11.42
C ALA A 363 -8.86 31.46 12.82
N LEU A 364 -8.20 30.31 12.91
CA LEU A 364 -7.90 29.62 14.17
C LEU A 364 -6.94 30.42 15.05
N LEU A 365 -6.17 31.35 14.48
CA LEU A 365 -5.41 32.34 15.23
C LEU A 365 -6.29 33.19 16.17
N ASN A 366 -7.55 33.43 15.80
CA ASN A 366 -8.50 34.20 16.60
C ASN A 366 -9.32 33.32 17.57
N PHE A 367 -8.98 32.03 17.68
CA PHE A 367 -9.68 31.14 18.59
C PHE A 367 -9.53 31.62 20.05
N PRO A 368 -10.60 31.69 20.84
CA PRO A 368 -10.57 32.29 22.16
C PRO A 368 -9.67 31.53 23.13
N MET A 369 -8.70 32.22 23.74
CA MET A 369 -7.87 31.67 24.82
C MET A 369 -8.60 31.61 26.18
N GLN A 370 -9.84 32.08 26.24
CA GLN A 370 -10.72 31.89 27.38
C GLN A 370 -12.03 31.29 26.89
N VAL A 371 -12.31 30.05 27.27
CA VAL A 371 -13.53 29.32 26.90
C VAL A 371 -14.22 28.87 28.16
N GLN A 372 -15.30 29.56 28.55
CA GLN A 372 -15.96 29.35 29.84
C GLN A 372 -14.94 29.45 31.01
N GLN A 373 -14.76 28.37 31.78
CA GLN A 373 -13.77 28.29 32.87
C GLN A 373 -12.33 27.94 32.43
N TRP A 374 -12.12 27.64 31.16
CA TRP A 374 -10.83 27.20 30.63
C TRP A 374 -9.99 28.38 30.18
N GLN A 375 -8.72 28.38 30.57
CA GLN A 375 -7.73 29.37 30.14
C GLN A 375 -6.63 28.69 29.32
N GLY A 376 -6.33 29.24 28.15
CA GLY A 376 -5.47 28.65 27.14
C GLY A 376 -4.16 29.39 26.95
N SER A 377 -3.10 28.66 26.59
CA SER A 377 -1.86 29.22 26.06
C SER A 377 -1.44 28.50 24.78
N THR A 378 -1.15 29.24 23.72
CA THR A 378 -0.75 28.71 22.41
C THR A 378 0.73 28.38 22.34
N PHE A 379 1.09 27.37 21.54
CA PHE A 379 2.48 27.04 21.21
C PHE A 379 2.65 26.81 19.71
N PRO A 380 3.76 27.24 19.10
CA PRO A 380 3.99 27.01 17.68
C PRO A 380 4.31 25.54 17.41
N LEU A 381 3.85 25.03 16.27
CA LEU A 381 4.35 23.76 15.73
C LEU A 381 5.72 23.98 15.07
N GLU A 382 6.57 22.95 15.14
CA GLU A 382 7.85 22.95 14.42
C GLU A 382 7.62 22.97 12.91
N LYS A 383 8.53 23.64 12.18
CA LYS A 383 8.42 23.88 10.73
C LYS A 383 8.31 22.58 9.92
N GLU A 384 9.03 21.54 10.34
CA GLU A 384 9.00 20.23 9.70
C GLU A 384 7.59 19.60 9.72
N TYR A 385 6.87 19.70 10.84
CA TYR A 385 5.50 19.21 10.94
C TYR A 385 4.54 20.03 10.07
N ILE A 386 4.71 21.35 9.99
CA ILE A 386 3.89 22.22 9.13
C ILE A 386 4.06 21.84 7.66
N GLU A 387 5.31 21.67 7.22
CA GLU A 387 5.65 21.31 5.82
C GLU A 387 5.17 19.91 5.44
N THR A 388 5.16 18.99 6.40
CA THR A 388 4.72 17.61 6.20
C THR A 388 3.19 17.47 6.21
N LEU A 389 2.51 18.10 7.18
CA LEU A 389 1.06 17.96 7.38
C LEU A 389 0.24 18.79 6.39
N ARG A 390 0.83 19.88 5.86
CA ARG A 390 0.26 20.75 4.82
C ARG A 390 -1.19 21.18 5.07
N PHE A 391 -1.55 21.46 6.32
CA PHE A 391 -2.81 22.13 6.66
C PHE A 391 -2.77 23.61 6.24
N ASP A 392 -3.93 24.23 6.05
CA ASP A 392 -4.04 25.65 5.69
C ASP A 392 -4.09 26.55 6.93
N ASP A 393 -4.60 26.04 8.04
CA ASP A 393 -4.63 26.75 9.33
C ASP A 393 -4.62 25.74 10.48
N TYR A 394 -4.11 26.14 11.64
CA TYR A 394 -4.05 25.28 12.81
C TYR A 394 -4.17 26.05 14.12
N LEU A 395 -4.54 25.31 15.17
CA LEU A 395 -4.42 25.73 16.56
C LEU A 395 -3.72 24.63 17.33
N LEU A 396 -2.71 24.98 18.12
CA LEU A 396 -2.14 24.12 19.15
C LEU A 396 -2.04 24.94 20.45
N ALA A 397 -2.79 24.53 21.46
CA ALA A 397 -2.86 25.25 22.74
C ALA A 397 -3.13 24.30 23.90
N ASP A 398 -2.59 24.61 25.08
CA ASP A 398 -2.93 23.91 26.31
C ASP A 398 -3.95 24.72 27.11
N TYR A 399 -5.08 24.10 27.45
CA TYR A 399 -6.13 24.69 28.27
C TYR A 399 -6.10 24.11 29.67
N HIS A 400 -6.18 24.96 30.68
CA HIS A 400 -6.21 24.58 32.08
C HIS A 400 -7.41 25.19 32.80
N VAL A 401 -7.83 24.51 33.87
CA VAL A 401 -8.69 25.05 34.92
C VAL A 401 -7.81 25.21 36.15
N ALA A 402 -8.13 26.15 37.06
CA ALA A 402 -7.28 26.55 38.18
C ALA A 402 -6.62 25.39 38.98
N ASP A 403 -7.30 24.24 39.14
CA ASP A 403 -6.79 23.03 39.82
C ASP A 403 -6.85 21.75 38.95
N GLY A 404 -7.04 21.89 37.63
CA GLY A 404 -7.25 20.76 36.70
C GLY A 404 -6.00 20.38 35.90
N ALA A 405 -5.91 19.11 35.49
CA ALA A 405 -4.91 18.68 34.51
C ALA A 405 -5.11 19.43 33.17
N PRO A 406 -4.03 19.85 32.49
CA PRO A 406 -4.17 20.57 31.23
C PRO A 406 -4.69 19.65 30.12
N VAL A 407 -5.51 20.20 29.23
CA VAL A 407 -5.95 19.58 28.00
C VAL A 407 -5.20 20.22 26.84
N ASN A 408 -4.38 19.42 26.15
CA ASN A 408 -3.77 19.83 24.89
C ASN A 408 -4.83 19.79 23.80
N PHE A 409 -5.13 20.94 23.21
CA PHE A 409 -6.07 21.13 22.13
C PHE A 409 -5.34 21.36 20.82
N TYR A 410 -5.63 20.51 19.83
CA TYR A 410 -5.09 20.62 18.49
C TYR A 410 -6.21 20.58 17.45
N VAL A 411 -6.21 21.56 16.56
CA VAL A 411 -7.08 21.60 15.38
C VAL A 411 -6.22 21.84 14.15
N ALA A 412 -6.39 21.02 13.12
CA ALA A 412 -5.79 21.24 11.81
C ALA A 412 -6.90 21.37 10.77
N TYR A 413 -7.01 22.55 10.16
CA TYR A 413 -7.98 22.85 9.13
C TYR A 413 -7.35 22.74 7.74
N TYR A 414 -8.10 22.11 6.85
CA TYR A 414 -7.81 22.00 5.43
C TYR A 414 -8.95 22.67 4.68
N GLY A 415 -8.67 23.75 3.97
CA GLY A 415 -9.59 24.40 3.03
C GLY A 415 -9.72 23.60 1.74
N SER A 416 -8.64 22.93 1.32
CA SER A 416 -8.65 21.95 0.24
C SER A 416 -7.97 20.66 0.69
N GLN A 417 -8.62 19.53 0.44
CA GLN A 417 -8.02 18.22 0.67
C GLN A 417 -7.79 17.51 -0.67
N ARG A 418 -6.81 18.01 -1.44
CA ARG A 418 -6.35 17.45 -2.72
C ARG A 418 -4.82 17.39 -2.78
N LYS A 419 -4.26 16.69 -3.78
CA LYS A 419 -2.81 16.69 -4.10
C LYS A 419 -1.89 16.38 -2.91
N GLY A 420 -2.28 15.41 -2.08
CA GLY A 420 -1.52 14.99 -0.90
C GLY A 420 -1.77 15.81 0.36
N GLN A 421 -2.62 16.86 0.30
CA GLN A 421 -3.15 17.52 1.49
C GLN A 421 -4.41 16.78 1.93
N SER A 422 -4.37 16.10 3.08
CA SER A 422 -5.58 15.57 3.69
C SER A 422 -5.31 15.24 5.15
N ALA A 423 -6.33 15.48 5.98
CA ALA A 423 -6.32 15.03 7.36
C ALA A 423 -6.16 13.50 7.41
N HIS A 424 -5.24 13.04 8.25
CA HIS A 424 -5.08 11.62 8.58
C HIS A 424 -5.28 11.40 10.07
N SER A 425 -5.48 10.14 10.43
CA SER A 425 -5.73 9.75 11.79
C SER A 425 -4.46 9.87 12.66
N PRO A 426 -4.59 10.29 13.92
CA PRO A 426 -3.50 10.19 14.90
C PRO A 426 -2.94 8.78 15.04
N ARG A 427 -3.69 7.74 14.64
CA ARG A 427 -3.21 6.34 14.58
C ARG A 427 -1.97 6.17 13.71
N THR A 428 -1.81 6.99 12.69
CA THR A 428 -0.68 6.91 11.76
C THR A 428 0.56 7.62 12.31
N CYS A 429 0.40 8.73 13.03
CA CYS A 429 1.52 9.59 13.44
C CYS A 429 2.00 9.38 14.88
N ILE A 430 1.09 9.02 15.79
CA ILE A 430 1.43 8.80 17.20
C ILE A 430 2.51 7.72 17.37
N PRO A 431 2.45 6.57 16.67
CA PRO A 431 3.52 5.57 16.72
C PRO A 431 4.88 6.10 16.26
N GLY A 432 4.91 6.99 15.25
CA GLY A 432 6.15 7.63 14.78
C GLY A 432 6.84 8.48 15.84
N GLY A 433 6.09 9.05 16.79
CA GLY A 433 6.63 9.75 17.96
C GLY A 433 7.09 8.84 19.11
N GLY A 434 7.07 7.52 18.92
CA GLY A 434 7.42 6.52 19.93
C GLY A 434 6.34 6.24 20.97
N TRP A 435 5.08 6.59 20.70
CA TRP A 435 3.94 6.29 21.57
C TRP A 435 3.23 5.01 21.13
N GLU A 436 2.98 4.11 22.06
CA GLU A 436 2.21 2.88 21.80
C GLU A 436 0.72 3.12 22.00
N ILE A 437 -0.12 2.65 21.09
CA ILE A 437 -1.58 2.70 21.21
C ILE A 437 -2.05 1.40 21.87
N THR A 438 -2.44 1.45 23.14
CA THR A 438 -2.88 0.28 23.91
C THR A 438 -4.37 -0.01 23.78
N SER A 439 -5.18 1.03 23.50
CA SER A 439 -6.61 0.90 23.30
C SER A 439 -7.10 1.92 22.28
N LEU A 440 -8.04 1.51 21.43
CA LEU A 440 -8.78 2.36 20.50
C LEU A 440 -10.25 1.93 20.52
N ARG A 441 -11.15 2.87 20.86
CA ARG A 441 -12.60 2.65 20.78
C ARG A 441 -13.32 3.93 20.34
N THR A 442 -14.42 3.78 19.64
CA THR A 442 -15.34 4.89 19.38
C THR A 442 -16.31 5.01 20.55
N MET A 443 -16.56 6.24 21.00
CA MET A 443 -17.46 6.54 22.11
C MET A 443 -18.32 7.77 21.82
N GLU A 444 -19.43 7.87 22.53
CA GLU A 444 -20.33 9.02 22.48
C GLU A 444 -20.01 10.00 23.60
N VAL A 445 -19.82 11.27 23.24
CA VAL A 445 -19.56 12.36 24.19
C VAL A 445 -20.63 13.44 23.97
N PRO A 446 -21.20 14.04 25.04
CA PRO A 446 -22.15 15.13 24.89
C PRO A 446 -21.54 16.30 24.10
N ALA A 447 -22.26 16.79 23.09
CA ALA A 447 -21.80 17.85 22.20
C ALA A 447 -21.88 19.26 22.82
N ASN A 448 -22.70 19.41 23.86
CA ASN A 448 -23.03 20.66 24.54
C ASN A 448 -23.58 20.37 25.94
N ASP A 449 -23.70 21.41 26.77
CA ASP A 449 -24.26 21.31 28.12
C ASP A 449 -25.74 20.91 28.15
N ALA A 450 -26.47 21.15 27.05
CA ALA A 450 -27.87 20.76 26.93
C ALA A 450 -28.07 19.24 26.75
N ALA A 451 -27.00 18.46 26.55
CA ALA A 451 -26.98 17.00 26.43
C ALA A 451 -27.96 16.37 25.42
N THR A 452 -28.51 17.17 24.50
CA THR A 452 -29.49 16.70 23.49
C THR A 452 -28.83 16.16 22.22
N THR A 453 -27.55 16.47 22.02
CA THR A 453 -26.74 16.05 20.87
C THR A 453 -25.49 15.34 21.36
N VAL A 454 -25.18 14.18 20.77
CA VAL A 454 -23.97 13.40 21.05
C VAL A 454 -23.00 13.46 19.86
N LEU A 455 -21.70 13.52 20.17
CA LEU A 455 -20.60 13.44 19.21
C LEU A 455 -20.00 12.05 19.26
N GLN A 456 -19.78 11.46 18.08
CA GLN A 456 -18.97 10.26 17.95
C GLN A 456 -17.50 10.68 17.93
N VAL A 457 -16.74 10.26 18.94
CA VAL A 457 -15.31 10.54 19.05
C VAL A 457 -14.52 9.25 19.19
N ASN A 458 -13.32 9.21 18.62
CA ASN A 458 -12.39 8.12 18.86
C ASN A 458 -11.57 8.43 20.11
N ARG A 459 -11.55 7.47 21.03
CA ARG A 459 -10.69 7.47 22.20
C ARG A 459 -9.51 6.53 21.98
N LEU A 460 -8.29 7.07 22.08
CA LEU A 460 -7.07 6.28 22.21
C LEU A 460 -6.52 6.37 23.62
N VAL A 461 -5.94 5.27 24.07
CA VAL A 461 -5.02 5.27 25.19
C VAL A 461 -3.62 5.07 24.63
N ILE A 462 -2.73 6.02 24.90
CA ILE A 462 -1.36 5.99 24.42
C ILE A 462 -0.38 5.95 25.59
N GLN A 463 0.73 5.24 25.41
CA GLN A 463 1.72 5.04 26.46
C GLN A 463 3.15 5.20 25.92
N LYS A 464 4.02 5.88 26.68
CA LYS A 464 5.44 6.05 26.37
C LYS A 464 6.25 6.18 27.66
N ALA A 465 7.25 5.32 27.85
CA ALA A 465 8.17 5.36 28.99
C ALA A 465 7.45 5.49 30.36
N GLY A 466 6.36 4.75 30.56
CA GLY A 466 5.55 4.79 31.79
C GLY A 466 4.55 5.95 31.89
N ALA A 467 4.64 6.97 31.03
CA ALA A 467 3.63 8.02 30.92
C ALA A 467 2.44 7.54 30.08
N LYS A 468 1.22 7.85 30.53
CA LYS A 468 -0.02 7.44 29.87
C LYS A 468 -0.88 8.66 29.56
N GLN A 469 -1.45 8.71 28.36
CA GLN A 469 -2.33 9.79 27.93
C GLN A 469 -3.59 9.23 27.26
N ILE A 470 -4.67 9.98 27.38
CA ILE A 470 -5.91 9.73 26.66
C ILE A 470 -6.03 10.77 25.55
N VAL A 471 -6.31 10.31 24.35
CA VAL A 471 -6.49 11.16 23.17
C VAL A 471 -7.92 10.99 22.65
N TYR A 472 -8.67 12.08 22.58
CA TYR A 472 -9.93 12.14 21.83
C TYR A 472 -9.65 12.76 20.47
N TYR A 473 -10.17 12.17 19.40
CA TYR A 473 -10.15 12.83 18.10
C TYR A 473 -11.37 12.49 17.26
N TRP A 474 -11.72 13.41 16.38
CA TRP A 474 -12.73 13.23 15.36
C TRP A 474 -12.42 14.16 14.18
N PHE A 475 -13.09 13.91 13.06
CA PHE A 475 -13.02 14.76 11.90
C PHE A 475 -14.31 15.55 11.77
N LYS A 476 -14.20 16.86 11.62
CA LYS A 476 -15.35 17.69 11.24
C LYS A 476 -15.26 18.01 9.76
N GLN A 477 -16.33 17.72 9.05
CA GLN A 477 -16.36 17.74 7.61
C GLN A 477 -17.71 18.28 7.19
N ARG A 478 -17.82 19.61 7.08
CA ARG A 478 -19.10 20.29 6.89
C ARG A 478 -20.00 20.05 8.12
N ASP A 479 -21.27 19.78 7.88
CA ASP A 479 -22.29 19.34 8.83
C ASP A 479 -22.01 18.00 9.54
N ARG A 480 -21.01 17.22 9.09
CA ARG A 480 -20.72 15.89 9.62
C ARG A 480 -19.57 15.89 10.64
N VAL A 481 -19.80 15.19 11.74
CA VAL A 481 -18.76 14.77 12.70
C VAL A 481 -18.51 13.28 12.52
N LEU A 482 -17.29 12.92 12.16
CA LEU A 482 -16.92 11.58 11.73
C LEU A 482 -15.81 11.02 12.62
N ALA A 483 -16.08 9.86 13.22
CA ALA A 483 -15.06 9.05 13.90
C ALA A 483 -14.48 7.96 12.97
N ASN A 484 -15.04 7.74 11.79
CA ASN A 484 -14.58 6.71 10.87
C ASN A 484 -13.78 7.30 9.71
N GLU A 485 -12.50 6.97 9.65
CA GLU A 485 -11.55 7.42 8.61
C GLU A 485 -11.98 7.03 7.19
N TYR A 486 -12.63 5.89 7.01
CA TYR A 486 -13.15 5.47 5.70
C TYR A 486 -14.32 6.35 5.26
N LEU A 487 -15.19 6.74 6.20
CA LEU A 487 -16.29 7.66 5.91
C LEU A 487 -15.75 9.06 5.60
N VAL A 488 -14.68 9.50 6.28
CA VAL A 488 -13.98 10.76 5.96
C VAL A 488 -13.54 10.77 4.50
N LYS A 489 -12.90 9.70 4.01
CA LYS A 489 -12.46 9.60 2.61
C LYS A 489 -13.62 9.45 1.62
N PHE A 490 -14.66 8.68 1.97
CA PHE A 490 -15.85 8.53 1.15
C PHE A 490 -16.60 9.86 0.97
N PHE A 491 -16.78 10.63 2.05
CA PHE A 491 -17.46 11.93 1.99
C PHE A 491 -16.60 13.02 1.37
N LEU A 492 -15.26 12.91 1.37
CA LEU A 492 -14.43 13.76 0.52
C LEU A 492 -14.75 13.54 -0.96
N PHE A 493 -14.75 12.28 -1.40
CA PHE A 493 -15.12 11.92 -2.77
C PHE A 493 -16.53 12.42 -3.13
N TRP A 494 -17.53 12.10 -2.30
CA TRP A 494 -18.93 12.41 -2.59
C TRP A 494 -19.21 13.90 -2.68
N ASP A 495 -18.67 14.70 -1.76
CA ASP A 495 -18.92 16.13 -1.73
C ASP A 495 -18.02 16.92 -2.68
N ALA A 496 -16.83 16.41 -3.04
CA ALA A 496 -16.08 16.97 -4.15
C ALA A 496 -16.93 16.95 -5.44
N LEU A 497 -17.71 15.88 -5.64
CA LEU A 497 -18.64 15.74 -6.76
C LEU A 497 -19.93 16.56 -6.56
N ALA A 498 -20.59 16.44 -5.40
CA ALA A 498 -21.92 16.98 -5.17
C ALA A 498 -21.95 18.45 -4.72
N LYS A 499 -20.93 18.90 -3.97
CA LYS A 499 -20.87 20.23 -3.34
C LYS A 499 -19.68 21.07 -3.79
N GLN A 500 -18.73 20.52 -4.55
CA GLN A 500 -17.44 21.15 -4.87
C GLN A 500 -16.63 21.57 -3.63
N ARG A 501 -16.76 20.80 -2.54
CA ARG A 501 -16.16 21.09 -1.24
C ARG A 501 -15.43 19.88 -0.69
N THR A 502 -14.16 20.06 -0.34
CA THR A 502 -13.34 19.06 0.36
C THR A 502 -12.79 19.59 1.69
N ASP A 503 -13.26 20.77 2.12
CA ASP A 503 -12.84 21.38 3.37
C ASP A 503 -13.23 20.53 4.58
N GLY A 504 -12.40 20.61 5.61
CA GLY A 504 -12.61 19.90 6.87
C GLY A 504 -11.46 20.08 7.85
N ALA A 505 -11.63 19.56 9.05
CA ALA A 505 -10.63 19.63 10.09
C ALA A 505 -10.49 18.31 10.84
N LEU A 506 -9.25 18.03 11.28
CA LEU A 506 -8.98 17.09 12.36
C LEU A 506 -9.03 17.87 13.68
N ILE A 507 -9.83 17.39 14.63
CA ILE A 507 -9.86 17.90 15.99
C ILE A 507 -9.28 16.82 16.91
N ARG A 508 -8.34 17.20 17.76
CA ARG A 508 -7.69 16.32 18.74
C ARG A 508 -7.60 17.01 20.10
N LEU A 509 -7.99 16.28 21.14
CA LEU A 509 -7.82 16.63 22.53
C LEU A 509 -6.92 15.58 23.19
N THR A 510 -5.94 15.99 23.99
CA THR A 510 -5.09 15.05 24.73
C THR A 510 -5.01 15.48 26.19
N ALA A 511 -5.17 14.52 27.11
CA ALA A 511 -4.97 14.71 28.55
C ALA A 511 -4.07 13.61 29.12
N SER A 512 -3.18 13.98 30.03
CA SER A 512 -2.29 13.03 30.71
C SER A 512 -3.02 12.34 31.86
N VAL A 513 -2.77 11.04 32.03
CA VAL A 513 -3.24 10.28 33.20
C VAL A 513 -2.18 10.39 34.29
N GLN A 514 -2.51 11.04 35.41
CA GLN A 514 -1.56 11.20 36.50
C GLN A 514 -1.23 9.85 37.16
N PRO A 515 0.00 9.65 37.68
CA PRO A 515 0.36 8.44 38.40
C PRO A 515 -0.61 8.18 39.57
N GLY A 516 -1.18 6.97 39.63
CA GLY A 516 -2.13 6.57 40.68
C GLY A 516 -3.59 7.01 40.46
N HIS A 517 -3.90 7.77 39.41
CA HIS A 517 -5.27 8.16 39.06
C HIS A 517 -5.85 7.25 37.97
N GLU A 518 -7.18 7.09 37.98
CA GLU A 518 -7.88 6.30 36.96
C GLU A 518 -7.99 7.03 35.62
N GLU A 519 -8.01 6.28 34.52
CA GLU A 519 -8.29 6.81 33.17
C GLU A 519 -9.60 7.62 33.11
N ASN A 520 -10.58 7.26 33.95
CA ASN A 520 -11.89 7.89 34.01
C ASN A 520 -11.83 9.39 34.32
N GLU A 521 -10.81 9.86 35.05
CA GLU A 521 -10.67 11.28 35.36
C GLU A 521 -10.26 12.06 34.10
N ALA A 522 -9.24 11.59 33.39
CA ALA A 522 -8.83 12.19 32.12
C ALA A 522 -9.97 12.15 31.07
N ASP A 523 -10.77 11.08 31.04
CA ASP A 523 -11.98 11.01 30.20
C ASP A 523 -13.01 12.09 30.55
N ARG A 524 -13.26 12.36 31.83
CA ARG A 524 -14.20 13.42 32.27
C ARG A 524 -13.69 14.80 31.86
N VAL A 525 -12.42 15.09 32.12
CA VAL A 525 -11.77 16.36 31.76
C VAL A 525 -11.87 16.61 30.24
N LEU A 526 -11.59 15.58 29.42
CA LEU A 526 -11.71 15.66 27.97
C LEU A 526 -13.17 15.85 27.51
N ALA A 527 -14.12 15.13 28.11
CA ALA A 527 -15.54 15.26 27.78
C ALA A 527 -16.09 16.65 28.13
N ASP A 528 -15.70 17.22 29.27
CA ASP A 528 -16.14 18.55 29.71
C ASP A 528 -15.53 19.67 28.86
N PHE A 529 -14.26 19.53 28.46
CA PHE A 529 -13.66 20.44 27.48
C PHE A 529 -14.34 20.32 26.10
N THR A 530 -14.68 19.11 25.66
CA THR A 530 -15.39 18.87 24.39
C THR A 530 -16.73 19.64 24.34
N LYS A 531 -17.52 19.58 25.41
CA LYS A 531 -18.80 20.31 25.52
C LYS A 531 -18.63 21.82 25.40
N SER A 532 -17.52 22.34 25.93
CA SER A 532 -17.21 23.78 25.96
C SER A 532 -16.78 24.29 24.57
N VAL A 533 -16.00 23.49 23.85
CA VAL A 533 -15.37 23.88 22.58
C VAL A 533 -16.21 23.57 21.35
N ASN A 534 -16.91 22.43 21.34
CA ASN A 534 -17.65 21.97 20.15
C ASN A 534 -18.65 23.01 19.59
N PRO A 535 -19.43 23.74 20.41
CA PRO A 535 -20.35 24.77 19.91
C PRO A 535 -19.67 25.92 19.16
N LEU A 536 -18.39 26.17 19.43
CA LEU A 536 -17.62 27.21 18.75
C LEU A 536 -17.09 26.74 17.39
N MET A 537 -16.97 25.42 17.17
CA MET A 537 -16.29 24.86 16.00
C MET A 537 -16.90 25.27 14.67
N SER A 538 -18.21 25.44 14.55
CA SER A 538 -18.85 25.85 13.28
C SER A 538 -18.41 27.24 12.78
N GLN A 539 -17.88 28.11 13.65
CA GLN A 539 -17.34 29.42 13.26
C GLN A 539 -15.96 29.32 12.60
N TYR A 540 -15.20 28.28 12.96
CA TYR A 540 -13.82 28.05 12.51
C TYR A 540 -13.72 26.92 11.50
N VAL A 541 -14.69 26.00 11.46
CA VAL A 541 -14.77 24.90 10.51
C VAL A 541 -16.20 24.94 9.94
N PRO A 542 -16.38 25.48 8.73
CA PRO A 542 -17.70 25.69 8.14
C PRO A 542 -18.55 24.42 8.08
N ASP A 543 -19.86 24.60 8.24
CA ASP A 543 -20.87 23.55 8.06
C ASP A 543 -21.18 23.23 6.58
#